data_AF-A0AAV9E788-F1
#
_entry.id   AF-A0AAV9E788-F1
#
_cell.length_a   1.000
_cell.length_b   1.000
_cell.length_c   1.000
_cell.angle_alpha   90.00
_cell.angle_beta   90.00
_cell.angle_gamma   90.00
#
_symmetry.space_group_name_H-M   'P 1'
#
loop_
_entity.id
_entity.type
_entity.pdbx_description
1 polymer ?
#
loop_
_entity_poly.entity_id
_entity_poly.type
_entity_poly.pdbx_seq_one_letter_code
_entity_poly.pdbx_strand_id
1 'polypeptide(L)'
;MTTMIRRPRRLLLLLLFPLLALAPPPSAASRHDYGDALRKSILFFEGQRSGRLPPNQRVRWRHDSALHDGSGEGVDLTGGYYDAGDNVKFGFPMAFTATLLAWSVIDFGKSMGPELGNAISAVRWATDYLMKATSVPGVVYVQVGDAFRDHGCWERPEDMDTPRTTYKVDASRPGSDVAGETAAALAAASIVFRGRDPSYSARLLDRAISVFEFADRHRGAYSSSLRSAVCPFYCDFDGYQDELLWGAAWLHKASRRREYREYIKNNEHILGADDSINEFGWDNKHAGINVLISKVLMGNAQYLESFKLNADNFICSLLPGIFHPQIQYSPGGLLFKVGGSNMQHVTSLSFLLLAYSNYLSHSNQHVPCGSHSASPSLLRRIAKSQVDYILGDNPMRMSYMVGYGSKYPMRIHHRASSIPSVGAHPAHIGCKAGSKYYLSPNPNPNLLVGAVVGGPNLSDAFPDSRPVFQQSEPTTYINAPLVGLFAFFWAHPGNV
;
A
#
# COMPACT_ATOMS: atom_id res chain seq x y z
N MET A 1 -1.47 40.89 -91.69
CA MET A 1 -1.47 39.50 -92.17
C MET A 1 -0.96 38.62 -91.05
N THR A 2 -1.85 37.80 -90.52
CA THR A 2 -1.74 37.01 -89.30
C THR A 2 -1.06 35.68 -89.61
N THR A 3 0.03 35.34 -88.92
CA THR A 3 0.60 33.99 -88.91
C THR A 3 0.89 33.55 -87.48
N MET A 4 0.12 32.57 -87.02
CA MET A 4 0.29 31.86 -85.75
C MET A 4 1.55 30.99 -85.79
N ILE A 5 2.38 31.04 -84.74
CA ILE A 5 3.37 30.00 -84.46
C ILE A 5 3.24 29.60 -82.98
N ARG A 6 2.85 28.34 -82.76
CA ARG A 6 2.78 27.65 -81.46
C ARG A 6 4.19 27.56 -80.84
N ARG A 7 4.34 27.97 -79.58
CA ARG A 7 5.54 27.71 -78.77
C ARG A 7 5.39 26.41 -77.95
N PRO A 8 6.45 25.61 -77.79
CA PRO A 8 6.43 24.35 -77.06
C PRO A 8 6.50 24.57 -75.53
N ARG A 9 5.81 23.71 -74.78
CA ARG A 9 5.83 23.65 -73.31
C ARG A 9 7.22 23.22 -72.83
N ARG A 10 7.89 24.05 -72.03
CA ARG A 10 9.06 23.64 -71.21
C ARG A 10 8.54 23.10 -69.87
N LEU A 11 8.85 21.84 -69.59
CA LEU A 11 8.63 21.21 -68.29
C LEU A 11 9.68 21.78 -67.30
N LEU A 12 9.23 22.40 -66.22
CA LEU A 12 10.11 22.90 -65.15
C LEU A 12 10.35 21.74 -64.16
N LEU A 13 11.56 21.19 -64.11
CA LEU A 13 11.96 20.27 -63.03
C LEU A 13 12.15 21.08 -61.74
N LEU A 14 11.24 20.92 -60.79
CA LEU A 14 11.40 21.39 -59.41
C LEU A 14 12.15 20.31 -58.61
N LEU A 15 13.42 20.58 -58.29
CA LEU A 15 14.21 19.81 -57.33
C LEU A 15 13.71 20.13 -55.91
N LEU A 16 12.92 19.24 -55.33
CA LEU A 16 12.54 19.26 -53.91
C LEU A 16 13.67 18.65 -53.09
N PHE A 17 14.45 19.49 -52.40
CA PHE A 17 15.33 19.07 -51.31
C PHE A 17 14.46 18.60 -50.12
N PRO A 18 14.71 17.42 -49.53
CA PRO A 18 14.05 17.06 -48.29
C PRO A 18 14.67 17.88 -47.15
N LEU A 19 13.87 18.76 -46.53
CA LEU A 19 14.19 19.29 -45.21
C LEU A 19 14.22 18.10 -44.24
N LEU A 20 15.42 17.66 -43.84
CA LEU A 20 15.56 16.90 -42.60
C LEU A 20 15.13 17.81 -41.45
N ALA A 21 13.92 17.61 -40.95
CA ALA A 21 13.53 18.13 -39.65
C ALA A 21 14.46 17.49 -38.60
N LEU A 22 15.42 18.27 -38.09
CA LEU A 22 16.12 17.90 -36.87
C LEU A 22 15.08 17.77 -35.76
N ALA A 23 14.80 16.54 -35.36
CA ALA A 23 14.07 16.28 -34.13
C ALA A 23 14.83 16.97 -32.99
N PRO A 24 14.16 17.70 -32.09
CA PRO A 24 14.80 18.18 -30.87
C PRO A 24 15.38 16.97 -30.13
N PRO A 25 16.54 17.12 -29.46
CA PRO A 25 17.06 16.05 -28.62
C PRO A 25 15.98 15.63 -27.62
N PRO A 26 15.88 14.34 -27.25
CA PRO A 26 14.95 13.93 -26.22
C PRO A 26 15.18 14.81 -25.00
N SER A 27 14.13 15.52 -24.56
CA SER A 27 14.17 16.24 -23.30
C SER A 27 14.66 15.25 -22.26
N ALA A 28 15.79 15.54 -21.61
CA ALA A 28 16.24 14.76 -20.47
C ALA A 28 15.04 14.64 -19.54
N ALA A 29 14.46 13.44 -19.43
CA ALA A 29 13.35 13.20 -18.52
C ALA A 29 13.85 13.66 -17.15
N SER A 30 13.21 14.68 -16.58
CA SER A 30 13.66 15.19 -15.29
C SER A 30 13.52 14.04 -14.31
N ARG A 31 14.64 13.52 -13.84
CA ARG A 31 14.65 12.36 -12.95
C ARG A 31 13.86 12.73 -11.70
N HIS A 32 12.88 11.90 -11.35
CA HIS A 32 12.11 12.06 -10.11
C HIS A 32 13.03 12.07 -8.88
N ASP A 33 12.74 12.94 -7.92
CA ASP A 33 13.43 12.97 -6.63
C ASP A 33 12.77 11.96 -5.69
N TYR A 34 13.23 10.72 -5.75
CA TYR A 34 12.73 9.66 -4.88
C TYR A 34 13.05 9.87 -3.40
N GLY A 35 14.04 10.70 -3.06
CA GLY A 35 14.35 11.04 -1.67
C GLY A 35 13.27 11.93 -1.08
N ASP A 36 12.84 12.93 -1.83
CA ASP A 36 11.69 13.77 -1.50
C ASP A 36 10.38 12.95 -1.47
N ALA A 37 10.14 12.09 -2.47
CA ALA A 37 8.98 11.20 -2.49
C ALA A 37 8.93 10.24 -1.27
N LEU A 38 10.07 9.67 -0.88
CA LEU A 38 10.20 8.82 0.33
C LEU A 38 9.83 9.60 1.59
N ARG A 39 10.43 10.77 1.80
CA ARG A 39 10.14 11.63 2.96
C ARG A 39 8.66 11.98 3.05
N LYS A 40 8.05 12.34 1.91
CA LYS A 40 6.62 12.66 1.83
C LYS A 40 5.76 11.44 2.13
N SER A 41 6.05 10.28 1.54
CA SER A 41 5.32 9.03 1.81
C SER A 41 5.30 8.69 3.31
N ILE A 42 6.39 8.95 4.05
CA ILE A 42 6.44 8.75 5.50
C ILE A 42 5.66 9.83 6.26
N LEU A 43 5.69 11.09 5.81
CA LEU A 43 4.90 12.18 6.40
C LEU A 43 3.39 11.90 6.34
N PHE A 44 2.90 11.24 5.30
CA PHE A 44 1.51 10.84 5.21
C PHE A 44 1.05 10.02 6.42
N PHE A 45 1.87 9.06 6.90
CA PHE A 45 1.53 8.27 8.09
C PHE A 45 1.40 9.14 9.34
N GLU A 46 2.18 10.20 9.49
CA GLU A 46 1.98 11.16 10.58
C GLU A 46 0.64 11.89 10.48
N GLY A 47 0.17 12.14 9.27
CA GLY A 47 -1.15 12.68 8.96
C GLY A 47 -2.31 11.72 9.26
N GLN A 48 -2.06 10.41 9.34
CA GLN A 48 -3.04 9.37 9.69
C GLN A 48 -3.07 9.00 11.17
N ARG A 49 -2.14 9.49 12.01
CA ARG A 49 -2.04 9.07 13.42
C ARG A 49 -3.32 9.36 14.20
N SER A 50 -3.86 8.38 14.92
CA SER A 50 -4.94 8.56 15.91
C SER A 50 -4.35 8.54 17.32
N GLY A 51 -5.07 9.06 18.32
CA GLY A 51 -4.61 9.11 19.71
C GLY A 51 -3.80 10.37 20.03
N ARG A 52 -2.99 10.29 21.09
CA ARG A 52 -2.12 11.38 21.54
C ARG A 52 -0.88 11.48 20.66
N LEU A 53 -0.71 12.61 19.97
CA LEU A 53 0.40 12.84 19.06
C LEU A 53 1.71 13.10 19.83
N PRO A 54 2.87 12.65 19.29
CA PRO A 54 4.14 12.86 19.96
C PRO A 54 4.61 14.31 19.79
N PRO A 55 5.45 14.85 20.70
CA PRO A 55 5.90 16.24 20.63
C PRO A 55 6.70 16.57 19.35
N ASN A 56 7.34 15.57 18.75
CA ASN A 56 8.09 15.68 17.51
C ASN A 56 7.22 15.47 16.23
N GLN A 57 5.89 15.44 16.35
CA GLN A 57 4.96 15.38 15.20
C GLN A 57 5.27 16.47 14.17
N ARG A 58 5.51 16.10 12.90
CA ARG A 58 5.87 17.04 11.82
C ARG A 58 4.63 17.60 11.12
N VAL A 59 3.55 16.83 11.04
CA VAL A 59 2.26 17.29 10.48
C VAL A 59 1.50 18.11 11.54
N ARG A 60 1.72 19.43 11.53
CA ARG A 60 1.28 20.35 12.60
C ARG A 60 -0.21 20.74 12.59
N TRP A 61 -0.92 20.46 11.51
CA TRP A 61 -2.36 20.72 11.42
C TRP A 61 -3.22 19.59 12.03
N ARG A 62 -2.59 18.46 12.40
CA ARG A 62 -3.20 17.38 13.18
C ARG A 62 -3.01 17.62 14.67
N HIS A 63 -3.99 17.24 15.48
CA HIS A 63 -3.90 17.27 16.95
C HIS A 63 -4.35 15.94 17.57
N ASP A 64 -4.30 15.87 18.90
CA ASP A 64 -4.76 14.74 19.70
C ASP A 64 -6.23 14.43 19.42
N SER A 65 -6.55 13.17 19.15
CA SER A 65 -7.91 12.72 18.82
C SER A 65 -8.19 11.32 19.36
N ALA A 66 -9.46 10.91 19.43
CA ALA A 66 -9.86 9.55 19.82
C ALA A 66 -9.26 9.07 21.17
N LEU A 67 -9.15 9.97 22.15
CA LEU A 67 -8.44 9.73 23.41
C LEU A 67 -9.16 8.79 24.39
N HIS A 68 -10.36 8.33 24.04
CA HIS A 68 -11.18 7.44 24.85
C HIS A 68 -11.45 6.09 24.16
N ASP A 69 -10.74 5.80 23.08
CA ASP A 69 -10.85 4.52 22.35
C ASP A 69 -10.60 3.33 23.29
N GLY A 70 -11.54 2.38 23.29
CA GLY A 70 -11.48 1.16 24.13
C GLY A 70 -12.09 1.30 25.53
N SER A 71 -12.39 2.52 25.99
CA SER A 71 -12.90 2.75 27.36
C SER A 71 -14.16 1.97 27.71
N GLY A 72 -15.08 1.81 26.75
CA GLY A 72 -16.31 1.01 26.92
C GLY A 72 -16.06 -0.48 27.16
N GLU A 73 -14.89 -0.98 26.78
CA GLU A 73 -14.44 -2.37 27.00
C GLU A 73 -13.43 -2.47 28.15
N GLY A 74 -13.17 -1.37 28.88
CA GLY A 74 -12.20 -1.33 29.98
C GLY A 74 -10.74 -1.48 29.55
N VAL A 75 -10.42 -1.17 28.29
CA VAL A 75 -9.06 -1.26 27.72
C VAL A 75 -8.62 0.07 27.13
N ASP A 76 -7.30 0.27 27.03
CA ASP A 76 -6.74 1.40 26.27
C ASP A 76 -6.51 0.96 24.82
N LEU A 77 -7.30 1.49 23.90
CA LEU A 77 -7.11 1.32 22.46
C LEU A 77 -6.73 2.66 21.79
N THR A 78 -6.24 3.66 22.52
CA THR A 78 -5.74 4.90 21.92
C THR A 78 -4.48 4.66 21.08
N GLY A 79 -4.27 5.44 20.01
CA GLY A 79 -3.18 5.26 19.07
C GLY A 79 -3.63 4.63 17.75
N GLY A 80 -2.67 4.13 16.97
CA GLY A 80 -2.90 3.49 15.68
C GLY A 80 -3.10 4.51 14.57
N TYR A 81 -3.48 4.03 13.38
CA TYR A 81 -3.77 4.87 12.23
C TYR A 81 -5.26 4.91 11.93
N TYR A 82 -5.77 6.06 11.53
CA TYR A 82 -7.00 6.10 10.74
C TYR A 82 -6.73 5.48 9.37
N ASP A 83 -7.70 4.72 8.88
CA ASP A 83 -7.52 3.85 7.72
C ASP A 83 -7.33 4.64 6.40
N ALA A 84 -8.21 5.60 6.15
CA ALA A 84 -8.27 6.30 4.88
C ALA A 84 -8.62 7.79 5.07
N GLY A 85 -9.68 8.26 4.39
CA GLY A 85 -10.25 9.59 4.58
C GLY A 85 -11.16 9.74 5.81
N ASP A 86 -11.36 8.65 6.55
CA ASP A 86 -12.27 8.49 7.67
C ASP A 86 -11.57 8.52 9.03
N ASN A 87 -12.35 8.38 10.11
CA ASN A 87 -11.81 8.32 11.46
C ASN A 87 -12.02 6.93 12.11
N VAL A 88 -12.27 5.90 11.30
CA VAL A 88 -12.35 4.51 11.77
C VAL A 88 -10.95 3.91 11.82
N LYS A 89 -10.73 3.04 12.81
CA LYS A 89 -9.53 2.21 12.89
C LYS A 89 -9.89 0.78 12.51
N PHE A 90 -9.76 0.44 11.24
CA PHE A 90 -9.92 -0.92 10.75
C PHE A 90 -8.63 -1.72 10.98
N GLY A 91 -8.71 -2.75 11.82
CA GLY A 91 -7.56 -3.53 12.26
C GLY A 91 -6.92 -4.36 11.15
N PHE A 92 -7.74 -4.90 10.24
CA PHE A 92 -7.27 -5.77 9.15
C PHE A 92 -6.35 -5.02 8.15
N PRO A 93 -6.79 -3.94 7.48
CA PRO A 93 -5.91 -3.14 6.61
C PRO A 93 -4.78 -2.44 7.37
N MET A 94 -4.96 -2.09 8.66
CA MET A 94 -3.88 -1.52 9.47
C MET A 94 -2.78 -2.53 9.77
N ALA A 95 -3.13 -3.78 10.05
CA ALA A 95 -2.15 -4.85 10.23
C ALA A 95 -1.38 -5.09 8.92
N PHE A 96 -2.07 -5.16 7.78
CA PHE A 96 -1.42 -5.27 6.47
C PHE A 96 -0.47 -4.11 6.16
N THR A 97 -0.91 -2.88 6.46
CA THR A 97 -0.08 -1.67 6.38
C THR A 97 1.20 -1.83 7.22
N ALA A 98 1.07 -2.29 8.46
CA ALA A 98 2.20 -2.48 9.35
C ALA A 98 3.17 -3.56 8.85
N THR A 99 2.65 -4.66 8.29
CA THR A 99 3.46 -5.71 7.66
C THR A 99 4.25 -5.17 6.48
N LEU A 100 3.64 -4.40 5.57
CA LEU A 100 4.34 -3.83 4.41
C LEU A 100 5.34 -2.73 4.77
N LEU A 101 5.06 -1.89 5.78
CA LEU A 101 6.03 -0.95 6.31
C LEU A 101 7.23 -1.69 6.91
N ALA A 102 6.98 -2.74 7.70
CA ALA A 102 8.04 -3.56 8.29
C ALA A 102 8.85 -4.26 7.19
N TRP A 103 8.20 -4.87 6.19
CA TRP A 103 8.88 -5.50 5.06
C TRP A 103 9.74 -4.50 4.28
N SER A 104 9.22 -3.29 4.02
CA SER A 104 9.98 -2.20 3.41
C SER A 104 11.26 -1.88 4.17
N VAL A 105 11.20 -1.79 5.50
CA VAL A 105 12.37 -1.52 6.34
C VAL A 105 13.34 -2.72 6.38
N ILE A 106 12.82 -3.95 6.40
CA ILE A 106 13.66 -5.17 6.43
C ILE A 106 14.49 -5.29 5.14
N ASP A 107 13.87 -5.11 3.98
CA ASP A 107 14.53 -5.36 2.70
C ASP A 107 15.24 -4.13 2.14
N PHE A 108 14.75 -2.93 2.42
CA PHE A 108 15.25 -1.68 1.83
C PHE A 108 15.71 -0.64 2.86
N GLY A 109 15.74 -0.97 4.16
CA GLY A 109 16.12 -0.02 5.21
C GLY A 109 17.51 0.60 5.06
N LYS A 110 18.48 -0.13 4.47
CA LYS A 110 19.81 0.41 4.16
C LYS A 110 19.77 1.52 3.09
N SER A 111 18.74 1.51 2.25
CA SER A 111 18.51 2.48 1.20
C SER A 111 17.69 3.69 1.66
N MET A 112 17.23 3.75 2.92
CA MET A 112 16.36 4.84 3.41
C MET A 112 17.11 6.08 3.92
N GLY A 113 18.43 5.97 4.13
CA GLY A 113 19.26 7.10 4.57
C GLY A 113 18.70 7.81 5.80
N PRO A 114 18.51 9.15 5.77
CA PRO A 114 18.03 9.89 6.94
C PRO A 114 16.58 9.55 7.33
N GLU A 115 15.78 9.03 6.40
CA GLU A 115 14.37 8.72 6.65
C GLU A 115 14.17 7.35 7.33
N LEU A 116 15.23 6.54 7.50
CA LEU A 116 15.14 5.24 8.18
C LEU A 116 14.52 5.36 9.58
N GLY A 117 14.91 6.38 10.35
CA GLY A 117 14.36 6.61 11.69
C GLY A 117 12.86 6.92 11.69
N ASN A 118 12.41 7.68 10.68
CA ASN A 118 10.99 8.04 10.53
C ASN A 118 10.17 6.83 10.05
N ALA A 119 10.70 6.02 9.13
CA ALA A 119 10.07 4.78 8.68
C ALA A 119 9.92 3.78 9.85
N ILE A 120 10.95 3.61 10.68
CA ILE A 120 10.89 2.77 11.89
C ILE A 120 9.86 3.32 12.88
N SER A 121 9.77 4.65 13.03
CA SER A 121 8.77 5.29 13.87
C SER A 121 7.35 5.06 13.36
N ALA A 122 7.15 4.99 12.03
CA ALA A 122 5.87 4.65 11.43
C ALA A 122 5.47 3.19 11.71
N VAL A 123 6.42 2.24 11.64
CA VAL A 123 6.20 0.83 12.05
C VAL A 123 5.84 0.75 13.54
N ARG A 124 6.60 1.45 14.40
CA ARG A 124 6.35 1.46 15.85
C ARG A 124 4.95 1.96 16.18
N TRP A 125 4.49 3.03 15.53
CA TRP A 125 3.17 3.60 15.80
C TRP A 125 2.03 2.61 15.55
N ALA A 126 2.10 1.84 14.45
CA ALA A 126 1.12 0.78 14.19
C ALA A 126 1.24 -0.35 15.21
N THR A 127 2.46 -0.81 15.49
CA THR A 127 2.68 -1.97 16.35
C THR A 127 2.40 -1.70 17.83
N ASP A 128 2.61 -0.48 18.32
CA ASP A 128 2.18 -0.08 19.67
C ASP A 128 0.66 -0.21 19.81
N TYR A 129 -0.11 0.15 18.78
CA TYR A 129 -1.55 -0.07 18.76
C TYR A 129 -1.92 -1.55 18.63
N LEU A 130 -1.28 -2.32 17.75
CA LEU A 130 -1.58 -3.76 17.61
C LEU A 130 -1.25 -4.54 18.90
N MET A 131 -0.24 -4.12 19.65
CA MET A 131 0.06 -4.65 21.00
C MET A 131 -1.03 -4.30 22.03
N LYS A 132 -1.69 -3.15 21.93
CA LYS A 132 -2.87 -2.82 22.75
C LYS A 132 -4.09 -3.64 22.32
N ALA A 133 -4.32 -3.74 21.01
CA ALA A 133 -5.43 -4.47 20.40
C ALA A 133 -5.40 -5.98 20.66
N THR A 134 -4.26 -6.52 21.09
CA THR A 134 -4.07 -7.94 21.43
C THR A 134 -3.64 -8.13 22.89
N SER A 135 -3.86 -7.13 23.74
CA SER A 135 -3.39 -7.13 25.14
C SER A 135 -4.13 -8.10 26.05
N VAL A 136 -5.38 -8.44 25.71
CA VAL A 136 -6.20 -9.41 26.45
C VAL A 136 -6.02 -10.80 25.82
N PRO A 137 -5.56 -11.82 26.56
CA PRO A 137 -5.38 -13.16 26.02
C PRO A 137 -6.66 -13.73 25.38
N GLY A 138 -6.53 -14.31 24.19
CA GLY A 138 -7.66 -14.90 23.46
C GLY A 138 -8.64 -13.89 22.84
N VAL A 139 -8.29 -12.61 22.84
CA VAL A 139 -9.09 -11.52 22.26
C VAL A 139 -8.22 -10.71 21.31
N VAL A 140 -8.76 -10.41 20.12
CA VAL A 140 -8.19 -9.44 19.19
C VAL A 140 -9.23 -8.36 18.94
N TYR A 141 -8.90 -7.11 19.29
CA TYR A 141 -9.71 -5.95 18.96
C TYR A 141 -9.44 -5.54 17.52
N VAL A 142 -10.48 -5.62 16.68
CA VAL A 142 -10.34 -5.56 15.21
C VAL A 142 -10.85 -4.26 14.63
N GLN A 143 -11.64 -3.48 15.38
CA GLN A 143 -12.14 -2.20 14.92
C GLN A 143 -12.47 -1.27 16.08
N VAL A 144 -12.18 0.03 15.91
CA VAL A 144 -12.69 1.09 16.78
C VAL A 144 -13.33 2.19 15.94
N GLY A 145 -14.62 2.44 16.17
CA GLY A 145 -15.47 3.29 15.33
C GLY A 145 -16.63 2.50 14.73
N ASP A 146 -17.86 2.98 14.88
CA ASP A 146 -18.98 2.52 14.06
C ASP A 146 -18.85 3.16 12.68
N ALA A 147 -18.50 2.35 11.67
CA ALA A 147 -18.19 2.83 10.34
C ALA A 147 -19.38 3.52 9.65
N PHE A 148 -20.61 3.02 9.85
CA PHE A 148 -21.79 3.66 9.26
C PHE A 148 -22.07 5.02 9.88
N ARG A 149 -21.86 5.18 11.19
CA ARG A 149 -22.01 6.47 11.87
C ARG A 149 -20.90 7.44 11.49
N ASP A 150 -19.65 6.98 11.47
CA ASP A 150 -18.49 7.78 11.05
C ASP A 150 -18.62 8.26 9.60
N HIS A 151 -19.05 7.37 8.69
CA HIS A 151 -19.24 7.69 7.26
C HIS A 151 -20.51 8.50 7.00
N GLY A 152 -21.45 8.48 7.94
CA GLY A 152 -22.59 9.40 7.96
C GLY A 152 -22.21 10.84 8.29
N CYS A 153 -20.97 11.11 8.67
CA CYS A 153 -20.47 12.40 9.15
C CYS A 153 -19.25 12.87 8.35
N TRP A 154 -19.01 14.19 8.36
CA TRP A 154 -17.80 14.78 7.81
C TRP A 154 -17.18 15.69 8.85
N GLU A 155 -16.45 15.11 9.80
CA GLU A 155 -15.93 15.80 10.98
C GLU A 155 -14.42 15.64 11.12
N ARG A 156 -13.79 16.58 11.85
CA ARG A 156 -12.37 16.47 12.19
C ARG A 156 -12.18 15.32 13.17
N PRO A 157 -11.07 14.57 13.12
CA PRO A 157 -10.76 13.57 14.14
C PRO A 157 -10.83 14.13 15.57
N GLU A 158 -10.41 15.38 15.75
CA GLU A 158 -10.36 16.07 17.04
C GLU A 158 -11.77 16.45 17.58
N ASP A 159 -12.77 16.53 16.70
CA ASP A 159 -14.13 16.97 17.02
C ASP A 159 -15.15 15.82 17.06
N MET A 160 -14.70 14.57 16.87
CA MET A 160 -15.61 13.45 16.68
C MET A 160 -16.67 13.33 17.79
N ASP A 161 -17.93 13.35 17.39
CA ASP A 161 -19.08 13.09 18.26
C ASP A 161 -19.79 11.77 17.93
N THR A 162 -19.29 11.04 16.92
CA THR A 162 -19.80 9.73 16.51
C THR A 162 -19.40 8.60 17.48
N PRO A 163 -20.24 7.55 17.63
CA PRO A 163 -19.91 6.40 18.47
C PRO A 163 -18.60 5.71 18.05
N ARG A 164 -17.66 5.63 19.00
CA ARG A 164 -16.37 4.93 18.81
C ARG A 164 -16.42 3.49 19.33
N THR A 165 -17.44 2.75 18.89
CA THR A 165 -17.72 1.36 19.29
C THR A 165 -16.50 0.48 19.03
N THR A 166 -16.16 -0.38 19.99
CA THR A 166 -15.05 -1.31 19.90
C THR A 166 -15.56 -2.69 19.49
N TYR A 167 -15.00 -3.27 18.44
CA TYR A 167 -15.33 -4.62 17.96
C TYR A 167 -14.13 -5.54 18.15
N LYS A 168 -14.41 -6.81 18.44
CA LYS A 168 -13.41 -7.83 18.75
C LYS A 168 -13.80 -9.20 18.23
N VAL A 169 -12.79 -10.03 18.01
CA VAL A 169 -12.92 -11.48 17.81
C VAL A 169 -12.36 -12.21 19.03
N ASP A 170 -12.92 -13.38 19.29
CA ASP A 170 -12.62 -14.24 20.43
C ASP A 170 -12.86 -15.71 20.05
N ALA A 171 -12.65 -16.64 20.99
CA ALA A 171 -12.81 -18.07 20.71
C ALA A 171 -14.23 -18.47 20.25
N SER A 172 -15.27 -17.71 20.63
CA SER A 172 -16.66 -17.96 20.23
C SER A 172 -17.04 -17.31 18.90
N ARG A 173 -16.30 -16.26 18.52
CA ARG A 173 -16.47 -15.48 17.28
C ARG A 173 -15.09 -15.27 16.67
N PRO A 174 -14.56 -16.28 15.96
CA PRO A 174 -13.19 -16.26 15.46
C PRO A 174 -12.98 -15.20 14.36
N GLY A 175 -11.69 -14.92 14.09
CA GLY A 175 -11.22 -14.03 13.04
C GLY A 175 -9.78 -14.34 12.70
N SER A 176 -9.55 -15.46 12.01
CA SER A 176 -8.23 -16.00 11.65
C SER A 176 -7.49 -15.13 10.65
N ASP A 177 -8.23 -14.48 9.75
CA ASP A 177 -7.78 -13.47 8.79
C ASP A 177 -7.07 -12.31 9.51
N VAL A 178 -7.83 -11.49 10.22
CA VAL A 178 -7.33 -10.30 10.92
C VAL A 178 -6.33 -10.66 12.03
N ALA A 179 -6.50 -11.78 12.71
CA ALA A 179 -5.52 -12.25 13.70
C ALA A 179 -4.23 -12.74 13.03
N GLY A 180 -4.32 -13.47 11.91
CA GLY A 180 -3.17 -13.93 11.13
C GLY A 180 -2.35 -12.77 10.56
N GLU A 181 -3.00 -11.76 9.99
CA GLU A 181 -2.34 -10.54 9.53
C GLU A 181 -1.74 -9.73 10.69
N THR A 182 -2.43 -9.66 11.85
CA THR A 182 -1.86 -9.03 13.05
C THR A 182 -0.62 -9.75 13.54
N ALA A 183 -0.61 -11.09 13.52
CA ALA A 183 0.57 -11.88 13.84
C ALA A 183 1.71 -11.64 12.83
N ALA A 184 1.39 -11.57 11.53
CA ALA A 184 2.36 -11.25 10.48
C ALA A 184 3.01 -9.88 10.72
N ALA A 185 2.21 -8.85 11.02
CA ALA A 185 2.68 -7.49 11.29
C ALA A 185 3.64 -7.44 12.49
N LEU A 186 3.26 -8.07 13.61
CA LEU A 186 4.06 -8.11 14.82
C LEU A 186 5.36 -8.93 14.62
N ALA A 187 5.28 -10.06 13.91
CA ALA A 187 6.44 -10.88 13.57
C ALA A 187 7.41 -10.12 12.66
N ALA A 188 6.92 -9.47 11.59
CA ALA A 188 7.73 -8.65 10.70
C ALA A 188 8.40 -7.50 11.47
N ALA A 189 7.64 -6.75 12.28
CA ALA A 189 8.19 -5.67 13.07
C ALA A 189 9.24 -6.14 14.09
N SER A 190 9.11 -7.33 14.67
CA SER A 190 10.15 -7.89 15.54
C SER A 190 11.52 -7.96 14.84
N ILE A 191 11.56 -8.23 13.54
CA ILE A 191 12.81 -8.23 12.76
C ILE A 191 13.38 -6.82 12.66
N VAL A 192 12.55 -5.80 12.43
CA VAL A 192 12.95 -4.39 12.35
C VAL A 192 13.62 -3.93 13.64
N PHE A 193 13.05 -4.30 14.80
CA PHE A 193 13.51 -3.86 16.12
C PHE A 193 14.61 -4.74 16.73
N ARG A 194 14.89 -5.93 16.19
CA ARG A 194 15.83 -6.90 16.77
C ARG A 194 17.16 -6.32 17.25
N GLY A 195 17.81 -5.49 16.44
CA GLY A 195 19.09 -4.85 16.78
C GLY A 195 18.97 -3.44 17.36
N ARG A 196 17.76 -2.88 17.45
CA ARG A 196 17.50 -1.47 17.79
C ARG A 196 16.82 -1.30 19.14
N ASP A 197 15.90 -2.22 19.44
CA ASP A 197 15.17 -2.32 20.70
C ASP A 197 14.86 -3.81 20.94
N PRO A 198 15.85 -4.57 21.47
CA PRO A 198 15.71 -6.01 21.64
C PRO A 198 14.55 -6.41 22.57
N SER A 199 14.25 -5.58 23.58
CA SER A 199 13.15 -5.82 24.52
C SER A 199 11.79 -5.69 23.83
N TYR A 200 11.58 -4.63 23.05
CA TYR A 200 10.37 -4.50 22.25
C TYR A 200 10.26 -5.58 21.18
N SER A 201 11.37 -5.90 20.50
CA SER A 201 11.44 -7.01 19.53
C SER A 201 10.97 -8.33 20.13
N ALA A 202 11.41 -8.68 21.34
CA ALA A 202 11.01 -9.92 22.00
C ALA A 202 9.50 -9.91 22.30
N ARG A 203 8.98 -8.82 22.89
CA ARG A 203 7.55 -8.67 23.18
C ARG A 203 6.67 -8.76 21.93
N LEU A 204 7.10 -8.16 20.81
CA LEU A 204 6.41 -8.24 19.53
C LEU A 204 6.36 -9.69 19.03
N LEU A 205 7.48 -10.42 19.07
CA LEU A 205 7.54 -11.80 18.63
C LEU A 205 6.69 -12.72 19.51
N ASP A 206 6.78 -12.59 20.83
CA ASP A 206 5.98 -13.38 21.77
C ASP A 206 4.48 -13.13 21.56
N ARG A 207 4.08 -11.87 21.34
CA ARG A 207 2.69 -11.55 21.00
C ARG A 207 2.29 -12.14 19.66
N ALA A 208 3.12 -12.01 18.62
CA ALA A 208 2.85 -12.57 17.30
C ALA A 208 2.57 -14.08 17.37
N ILE A 209 3.38 -14.82 18.14
CA ILE A 209 3.20 -16.26 18.36
C ILE A 209 1.83 -16.53 19.00
N SER A 210 1.50 -15.84 20.10
CA SER A 210 0.21 -16.06 20.79
C SER A 210 -1.01 -15.72 19.94
N VAL A 211 -0.94 -14.66 19.13
CA VAL A 211 -2.03 -14.23 18.25
C VAL A 211 -2.19 -15.20 17.07
N PHE A 212 -1.09 -15.72 16.53
CA PHE A 212 -1.14 -16.76 15.50
C PHE A 212 -1.73 -18.08 16.04
N GLU A 213 -1.34 -18.49 17.24
CA GLU A 213 -1.92 -19.67 17.89
C GLU A 213 -3.44 -19.53 18.09
N PHE A 214 -3.91 -18.33 18.44
CA PHE A 214 -5.35 -18.03 18.48
C PHE A 214 -5.99 -18.16 17.09
N ALA A 215 -5.40 -17.54 16.07
CA ALA A 215 -5.91 -17.55 14.70
C ALA A 215 -6.04 -18.98 14.14
N ASP A 216 -5.04 -19.82 14.36
CA ASP A 216 -5.01 -21.20 13.86
C ASP A 216 -5.93 -22.15 14.65
N ARG A 217 -6.03 -21.96 15.97
CA ARG A 217 -6.87 -22.80 16.85
C ARG A 217 -8.36 -22.50 16.70
N HIS A 218 -8.73 -21.24 16.47
CA HIS A 218 -10.10 -20.78 16.35
C HIS A 218 -10.34 -20.27 14.93
N ARG A 219 -10.62 -21.21 14.01
CA ARG A 219 -10.69 -20.91 12.58
C ARG A 219 -12.00 -20.26 12.16
N GLY A 220 -11.91 -19.14 11.44
CA GLY A 220 -13.05 -18.51 10.78
C GLY A 220 -12.77 -17.07 10.36
N ALA A 221 -13.43 -16.60 9.30
CA ALA A 221 -13.36 -15.23 8.83
C ALA A 221 -13.99 -14.26 9.86
N TYR A 222 -13.32 -13.15 10.17
CA TYR A 222 -13.84 -12.19 11.16
C TYR A 222 -15.17 -11.57 10.73
N SER A 223 -15.33 -11.41 9.41
CA SER A 223 -16.52 -10.86 8.78
C SER A 223 -17.73 -11.79 8.93
N SER A 224 -17.55 -13.08 9.25
CA SER A 224 -18.66 -14.02 9.48
C SER A 224 -19.47 -13.63 10.72
N SER A 225 -18.80 -13.19 11.78
CA SER A 225 -19.46 -12.77 13.03
C SER A 225 -19.68 -11.27 13.12
N LEU A 226 -18.87 -10.48 12.42
CA LEU A 226 -18.89 -9.02 12.48
C LEU A 226 -19.42 -8.35 11.20
N ARG A 227 -20.09 -9.09 10.31
CA ARG A 227 -20.56 -8.60 9.00
C ARG A 227 -21.23 -7.23 9.06
N SER A 228 -22.12 -7.01 10.02
CA SER A 228 -22.87 -5.75 10.17
C SER A 228 -22.02 -4.55 10.57
N ALA A 229 -20.78 -4.75 11.03
CA ALA A 229 -19.87 -3.70 11.46
C ALA A 229 -18.72 -3.46 10.47
N VAL A 230 -18.27 -4.51 9.77
CA VAL A 230 -17.06 -4.48 8.94
C VAL A 230 -17.37 -4.47 7.44
N CYS A 231 -18.53 -4.98 7.03
CA CYS A 231 -18.98 -4.94 5.63
C CYS A 231 -19.89 -3.73 5.36
N PRO A 232 -19.82 -3.11 4.19
CA PRO A 232 -19.07 -3.50 2.98
C PRO A 232 -17.62 -2.95 2.91
N PHE A 233 -17.06 -2.48 4.02
CA PHE A 233 -15.78 -1.76 4.04
C PHE A 233 -14.59 -2.70 3.83
N TYR A 234 -14.39 -3.64 4.77
CA TYR A 234 -13.32 -4.62 4.75
C TYR A 234 -13.89 -6.01 5.03
N CYS A 235 -14.72 -6.54 4.14
CA CYS A 235 -15.12 -7.95 4.27
C CYS A 235 -13.92 -8.85 3.97
N ASP A 236 -13.90 -10.02 4.59
CA ASP A 236 -13.15 -11.15 4.06
C ASP A 236 -13.91 -11.65 2.82
N PHE A 237 -13.26 -11.60 1.66
CA PHE A 237 -13.80 -12.13 0.41
C PHE A 237 -13.09 -13.41 -0.05
N ASP A 238 -11.81 -13.56 0.29
CA ASP A 238 -10.95 -14.64 -0.18
C ASP A 238 -10.76 -15.78 0.84
N GLY A 239 -11.27 -15.62 2.06
CA GLY A 239 -11.06 -16.52 3.18
C GLY A 239 -9.94 -16.04 4.11
N TYR A 240 -9.63 -16.88 5.09
CA TYR A 240 -8.59 -16.62 6.11
C TYR A 240 -7.33 -17.48 5.93
N GLN A 241 -7.36 -18.35 4.92
CA GLN A 241 -6.40 -19.43 4.73
C GLN A 241 -5.02 -18.88 4.36
N ASP A 242 -4.99 -17.85 3.52
CA ASP A 242 -3.78 -17.17 3.13
C ASP A 242 -3.17 -16.37 4.30
N GLU A 243 -3.94 -15.76 5.21
CA GLU A 243 -3.36 -15.11 6.39
C GLU A 243 -2.71 -16.09 7.36
N LEU A 244 -3.22 -17.32 7.45
CA LEU A 244 -2.57 -18.37 8.25
C LEU A 244 -1.22 -18.76 7.63
N LEU A 245 -1.13 -18.91 6.31
CA LEU A 245 0.15 -19.17 5.63
C LEU A 245 1.10 -17.95 5.71
N TRP A 246 0.56 -16.74 5.57
CA TRP A 246 1.29 -15.48 5.65
C TRP A 246 1.86 -15.22 7.04
N GLY A 247 1.04 -15.38 8.08
CA GLY A 247 1.44 -15.30 9.48
C GLY A 247 2.53 -16.32 9.80
N ALA A 248 2.37 -17.57 9.37
CA ALA A 248 3.37 -18.61 9.54
C ALA A 248 4.68 -18.27 8.80
N ALA A 249 4.61 -17.71 7.59
CA ALA A 249 5.80 -17.30 6.82
C ALA A 249 6.60 -16.21 7.54
N TRP A 250 5.94 -15.19 8.08
CA TRP A 250 6.59 -14.15 8.86
C TRP A 250 7.12 -14.65 10.20
N LEU A 251 6.38 -15.50 10.91
CA LEU A 251 6.84 -16.13 12.13
C LEU A 251 8.04 -17.03 11.91
N HIS A 252 8.07 -17.79 10.81
CA HIS A 252 9.25 -18.58 10.44
C HIS A 252 10.45 -17.66 10.16
N LYS A 253 10.25 -16.59 9.39
CA LYS A 253 11.31 -15.63 9.06
C LYS A 253 11.86 -14.93 10.32
N ALA A 254 10.99 -14.58 11.26
CA ALA A 254 11.37 -13.91 12.50
C ALA A 254 12.01 -14.89 13.50
N SER A 255 11.33 -15.97 13.85
CA SER A 255 11.76 -16.86 14.93
C SER A 255 12.80 -17.90 14.51
N ARG A 256 12.88 -18.23 13.22
CA ARG A 256 13.61 -19.38 12.66
C ARG A 256 13.18 -20.73 13.22
N ARG A 257 12.05 -20.81 13.93
CA ARG A 257 11.53 -22.06 14.47
C ARG A 257 11.06 -22.99 13.35
N ARG A 258 11.31 -24.28 13.56
CA ARG A 258 11.00 -25.36 12.62
C ARG A 258 9.50 -25.60 12.51
N GLU A 259 8.75 -25.42 13.59
CA GLU A 259 7.29 -25.60 13.64
C GLU A 259 6.55 -24.78 12.57
N TYR A 260 6.90 -23.51 12.37
CA TYR A 260 6.25 -22.68 11.34
C TYR A 260 6.62 -23.09 9.92
N ARG A 261 7.84 -23.59 9.71
CA ARG A 261 8.25 -24.16 8.42
C ARG A 261 7.46 -25.42 8.10
N GLU A 262 7.28 -26.28 9.09
CA GLU A 262 6.47 -27.49 8.96
C GLU A 262 4.99 -27.16 8.79
N TYR A 263 4.49 -26.14 9.46
CA TYR A 263 3.14 -25.63 9.27
C TYR A 263 2.90 -25.22 7.82
N ILE A 264 3.76 -24.36 7.24
CA ILE A 264 3.66 -23.92 5.84
C ILE A 264 3.64 -25.13 4.91
N LYS A 265 4.60 -26.05 5.07
CA LYS A 265 4.70 -27.25 4.23
C LYS A 265 3.46 -28.13 4.32
N ASN A 266 2.97 -28.39 5.52
CA ASN A 266 1.86 -29.31 5.73
C ASN A 266 0.51 -28.70 5.32
N ASN A 267 0.42 -27.38 5.30
CA ASN A 267 -0.83 -26.66 5.02
C ASN A 267 -0.84 -25.99 3.64
N GLU A 268 0.22 -26.09 2.83
CA GLU A 268 0.33 -25.44 1.53
C GLU A 268 -0.92 -25.65 0.66
N HIS A 269 -1.25 -26.90 0.33
CA HIS A 269 -2.45 -27.21 -0.48
C HIS A 269 -3.76 -27.15 0.31
N ILE A 270 -3.71 -27.35 1.62
CA ILE A 270 -4.91 -27.35 2.49
C ILE A 270 -5.47 -25.93 2.62
N LEU A 271 -4.58 -24.95 2.64
CA LEU A 271 -4.88 -23.53 2.77
C LEU A 271 -4.75 -22.80 1.43
N GLY A 272 -4.73 -23.52 0.30
CA GLY A 272 -4.82 -22.93 -1.03
C GLY A 272 -3.65 -22.02 -1.40
N ALA A 273 -2.40 -22.33 -1.05
CA ALA A 273 -1.24 -21.50 -1.41
C ALA A 273 -1.08 -21.28 -2.93
N ASP A 274 -1.64 -22.20 -3.72
CA ASP A 274 -1.74 -22.20 -5.18
C ASP A 274 -3.04 -21.58 -5.73
N ASP A 275 -3.95 -21.16 -4.86
CA ASP A 275 -5.13 -20.39 -5.23
C ASP A 275 -4.76 -18.92 -5.46
N SER A 276 -5.47 -18.25 -6.36
CA SER A 276 -5.40 -16.79 -6.59
C SER A 276 -3.98 -16.18 -6.59
N ILE A 277 -2.98 -16.90 -7.13
CA ILE A 277 -1.54 -16.55 -7.05
C ILE A 277 -1.17 -15.17 -7.61
N ASN A 278 -2.10 -14.53 -8.33
CA ASN A 278 -1.91 -13.23 -8.96
C ASN A 278 -2.43 -12.05 -8.11
N GLU A 279 -2.87 -12.32 -6.88
CA GLU A 279 -3.50 -11.34 -6.02
C GLU A 279 -2.60 -10.97 -4.83
N PHE A 280 -2.54 -9.66 -4.54
CA PHE A 280 -1.88 -9.14 -3.35
C PHE A 280 -2.47 -7.80 -2.88
N GLY A 281 -2.99 -7.78 -1.66
CA GLY A 281 -3.62 -6.62 -1.04
C GLY A 281 -3.92 -6.85 0.43
N TRP A 282 -4.72 -5.96 1.02
CA TRP A 282 -5.12 -6.11 2.42
C TRP A 282 -6.01 -7.32 2.68
N ASP A 283 -6.67 -7.86 1.65
CA ASP A 283 -7.53 -9.07 1.71
C ASP A 283 -6.78 -10.31 1.23
N ASN A 284 -6.07 -10.26 0.09
CA ASN A 284 -5.39 -11.43 -0.47
C ASN A 284 -3.86 -11.40 -0.33
N LYS A 285 -3.24 -12.49 0.14
CA LYS A 285 -1.80 -12.58 0.45
C LYS A 285 -1.06 -13.58 -0.43
N HIS A 286 -1.72 -14.32 -1.34
CA HIS A 286 -1.10 -15.44 -2.07
C HIS A 286 0.17 -15.07 -2.83
N ALA A 287 0.16 -13.99 -3.64
CA ALA A 287 1.37 -13.60 -4.37
C ALA A 287 2.50 -13.17 -3.40
N GLY A 288 2.14 -12.51 -2.29
CA GLY A 288 3.06 -12.11 -1.24
C GLY A 288 3.71 -13.29 -0.51
N ILE A 289 2.93 -14.32 -0.19
CA ILE A 289 3.38 -15.58 0.43
C ILE A 289 4.40 -16.27 -0.46
N ASN A 290 4.04 -16.47 -1.74
CA ASN A 290 4.89 -17.11 -2.74
C ASN A 290 6.23 -16.37 -2.91
N VAL A 291 6.18 -15.04 -3.07
CA VAL A 291 7.39 -14.20 -3.12
C VAL A 291 8.19 -14.28 -1.82
N LEU A 292 7.57 -14.16 -0.66
CA LEU A 292 8.28 -14.15 0.63
C LEU A 292 8.99 -15.48 0.92
N ILE A 293 8.31 -16.60 0.70
CA ILE A 293 8.82 -17.96 0.93
C ILE A 293 9.91 -18.30 -0.08
N SER A 294 9.80 -17.83 -1.33
CA SER A 294 10.86 -18.04 -2.34
C SER A 294 12.22 -17.50 -1.90
N LYS A 295 12.27 -16.45 -1.06
CA LYS A 295 13.51 -15.97 -0.45
C LYS A 295 14.19 -17.04 0.42
N VAL A 296 13.39 -17.85 1.13
CA VAL A 296 13.87 -18.93 2.00
C VAL A 296 14.41 -20.10 1.18
N LEU A 297 13.84 -20.33 -0.01
CA LEU A 297 14.25 -21.38 -0.96
C LEU A 297 15.61 -21.18 -1.59
N MET A 298 16.07 -19.94 -1.72
CA MET A 298 17.38 -19.61 -2.29
C MET A 298 18.55 -20.10 -1.41
N GLY A 299 18.27 -20.78 -0.29
CA GLY A 299 19.18 -21.59 0.53
C GLY A 299 19.09 -23.12 0.32
N ASN A 300 18.52 -23.60 -0.79
CA ASN A 300 18.47 -25.02 -1.22
C ASN A 300 17.47 -25.92 -0.45
N ALA A 301 16.21 -25.47 -0.31
CA ALA A 301 15.13 -26.23 0.34
C ALA A 301 14.12 -26.78 -0.70
N GLN A 302 14.45 -27.87 -1.40
CA GLN A 302 13.63 -28.45 -2.50
C GLN A 302 12.11 -28.59 -2.21
N TYR A 303 11.70 -28.75 -0.95
CA TYR A 303 10.31 -28.97 -0.56
C TYR A 303 9.40 -27.73 -0.55
N LEU A 304 9.87 -26.52 -0.92
CA LEU A 304 8.99 -25.36 -1.14
C LEU A 304 9.04 -24.88 -2.60
N GLU A 305 9.58 -25.69 -3.53
CA GLU A 305 9.78 -25.31 -4.94
C GLU A 305 8.51 -24.80 -5.63
N SER A 306 7.35 -25.33 -5.26
CA SER A 306 6.02 -24.86 -5.65
C SER A 306 5.79 -23.37 -5.38
N PHE A 307 6.19 -22.85 -4.21
CA PHE A 307 6.08 -21.41 -3.91
C PHE A 307 6.93 -20.56 -4.85
N LYS A 308 8.11 -21.06 -5.25
CA LYS A 308 8.93 -20.38 -6.26
C LYS A 308 8.26 -20.44 -7.63
N LEU A 309 7.72 -21.59 -8.04
CA LEU A 309 7.00 -21.72 -9.30
C LEU A 309 5.80 -20.77 -9.36
N ASN A 310 5.03 -20.67 -8.28
CA ASN A 310 3.90 -19.74 -8.17
C ASN A 310 4.35 -18.28 -8.21
N ALA A 311 5.46 -17.94 -7.53
CA ALA A 311 6.06 -16.61 -7.64
C ALA A 311 6.51 -16.31 -9.08
N ASP A 312 7.13 -17.27 -9.77
CA ASP A 312 7.53 -17.12 -11.17
C ASP A 312 6.32 -16.90 -12.09
N ASN A 313 5.25 -17.69 -11.94
CA ASN A 313 4.01 -17.55 -12.69
C ASN A 313 3.35 -16.18 -12.49
N PHE A 314 3.29 -15.73 -11.23
CA PHE A 314 2.81 -14.40 -10.88
C PHE A 314 3.63 -13.28 -11.56
N ILE A 315 4.95 -13.38 -11.54
CA ILE A 315 5.80 -12.39 -12.22
C ILE A 315 5.54 -12.37 -13.72
N CYS A 316 5.35 -13.54 -14.33
CA CYS A 316 5.00 -13.61 -15.75
C CYS A 316 3.65 -12.95 -16.05
N SER A 317 2.66 -13.03 -15.15
CA SER A 317 1.37 -12.36 -15.33
C SER A 317 1.45 -10.83 -15.27
N LEU A 318 2.53 -10.28 -14.71
CA LEU A 318 2.78 -8.84 -14.62
C LEU A 318 3.61 -8.26 -15.77
N LEU A 319 4.09 -9.09 -16.71
CA LEU A 319 4.94 -8.59 -17.79
C LEU A 319 4.10 -7.86 -18.85
N PRO A 320 4.51 -6.63 -19.26
CA PRO A 320 3.87 -5.94 -20.36
C PRO A 320 3.87 -6.79 -21.65
N GLY A 321 2.72 -6.84 -22.32
CA GLY A 321 2.54 -7.60 -23.56
C GLY A 321 2.12 -9.06 -23.37
N ILE A 322 2.11 -9.56 -22.12
CA ILE A 322 1.47 -10.84 -21.78
C ILE A 322 0.04 -10.55 -21.35
N PHE A 323 -0.94 -11.12 -22.05
CA PHE A 323 -2.35 -10.95 -21.68
C PHE A 323 -2.65 -11.75 -20.40
N HIS A 324 -3.25 -11.09 -19.41
CA HIS A 324 -3.80 -11.74 -18.22
C HIS A 324 -5.21 -11.21 -17.93
N PRO A 325 -6.22 -12.07 -17.67
CA PRO A 325 -7.60 -11.63 -17.48
C PRO A 325 -7.80 -10.64 -16.32
N GLN A 326 -7.00 -10.78 -15.25
CA GLN A 326 -7.15 -10.01 -14.02
C GLN A 326 -6.27 -8.74 -13.96
N ILE A 327 -5.27 -8.62 -14.84
CA ILE A 327 -4.28 -7.54 -14.80
C ILE A 327 -4.13 -6.96 -16.20
N GLN A 328 -4.43 -5.67 -16.32
CA GLN A 328 -4.34 -4.92 -17.56
C GLN A 328 -3.36 -3.77 -17.40
N TYR A 329 -3.07 -3.10 -18.51
CA TYR A 329 -2.35 -1.84 -18.52
C TYR A 329 -3.25 -0.76 -19.11
N SER A 330 -3.30 0.41 -18.47
CA SER A 330 -3.90 1.60 -19.08
C SER A 330 -3.11 2.00 -20.35
N PRO A 331 -3.69 2.80 -21.26
CA PRO A 331 -2.96 3.38 -22.38
C PRO A 331 -1.67 4.11 -21.96
N GLY A 332 -1.66 4.73 -20.79
CA GLY A 332 -0.51 5.39 -20.18
C GLY A 332 0.52 4.45 -19.51
N GLY A 333 0.27 3.14 -19.46
CA GLY A 333 1.20 2.14 -18.92
C GLY A 333 1.07 1.89 -17.40
N LEU A 334 -0.05 2.27 -16.78
CA LEU A 334 -0.34 1.95 -15.38
C LEU A 334 -0.91 0.53 -15.27
N LEU A 335 -0.40 -0.27 -14.32
CA LEU A 335 -1.02 -1.52 -13.90
C LEU A 335 -2.46 -1.27 -13.44
N PHE A 336 -3.40 -2.03 -13.98
CA PHE A 336 -4.81 -1.82 -13.72
C PHE A 336 -5.52 -3.13 -13.39
N LYS A 337 -6.15 -3.15 -12.23
CA LYS A 337 -7.12 -4.17 -11.82
C LYS A 337 -8.48 -3.50 -11.66
N VAL A 338 -9.52 -4.13 -12.21
CA VAL A 338 -10.88 -3.59 -12.16
C VAL A 338 -11.36 -3.53 -10.72
N GLY A 339 -11.82 -2.36 -10.28
CA GLY A 339 -12.27 -2.10 -8.92
C GLY A 339 -12.17 -0.63 -8.54
N GLY A 340 -12.48 -0.31 -7.29
CA GLY A 340 -12.18 0.99 -6.69
C GLY A 340 -10.73 1.06 -6.20
N SER A 341 -10.15 2.25 -6.14
CA SER A 341 -8.83 2.49 -5.54
C SER A 341 -7.68 1.65 -6.13
N ASN A 342 -7.56 1.63 -7.47
CA ASN A 342 -6.58 0.82 -8.20
C ASN A 342 -5.11 0.99 -7.73
N MET A 343 -4.75 2.15 -7.17
CA MET A 343 -3.39 2.40 -6.66
C MET A 343 -2.95 1.44 -5.54
N GLN A 344 -3.88 0.76 -4.85
CA GLN A 344 -3.53 -0.35 -3.95
C GLN A 344 -2.75 -1.42 -4.72
N HIS A 345 -3.28 -1.87 -5.85
CA HIS A 345 -2.67 -2.92 -6.66
C HIS A 345 -1.38 -2.43 -7.32
N VAL A 346 -1.38 -1.21 -7.86
CA VAL A 346 -0.18 -0.63 -8.48
C VAL A 346 0.99 -0.67 -7.51
N THR A 347 0.79 -0.20 -6.28
CA THR A 347 1.85 -0.05 -5.30
C THR A 347 2.27 -1.39 -4.68
N SER A 348 1.32 -2.27 -4.34
CA SER A 348 1.60 -3.58 -3.75
C SER A 348 2.30 -4.53 -4.74
N LEU A 349 1.84 -4.59 -6.00
CA LEU A 349 2.41 -5.43 -7.04
C LEU A 349 3.80 -4.92 -7.47
N SER A 350 3.97 -3.59 -7.57
CA SER A 350 5.30 -3.00 -7.83
C SER A 350 6.30 -3.33 -6.73
N PHE A 351 5.85 -3.33 -5.47
CA PHE A 351 6.70 -3.73 -4.35
C PHE A 351 7.10 -5.21 -4.44
N LEU A 352 6.18 -6.12 -4.80
CA LEU A 352 6.52 -7.53 -5.01
C LEU A 352 7.50 -7.74 -6.18
N LEU A 353 7.31 -7.04 -7.30
CA LEU A 353 8.25 -7.03 -8.43
C LEU A 353 9.67 -6.65 -7.97
N LEU A 354 9.78 -5.59 -7.16
CA LEU A 354 11.06 -5.13 -6.64
C LEU A 354 11.65 -6.11 -5.62
N ALA A 355 10.85 -6.62 -4.68
CA ALA A 355 11.30 -7.59 -3.68
C ALA A 355 11.83 -8.86 -4.34
N TYR A 356 11.08 -9.41 -5.31
CA TYR A 356 11.48 -10.61 -6.02
C TYR A 356 12.69 -10.39 -6.94
N SER A 357 12.79 -9.22 -7.60
CA SER A 357 14.00 -8.81 -8.32
C SER A 357 15.24 -8.86 -7.44
N ASN A 358 15.12 -8.37 -6.20
CA ASN A 358 16.21 -8.39 -5.25
C ASN A 358 16.61 -9.83 -4.92
N TYR A 359 15.64 -10.72 -4.70
CA TYR A 359 15.90 -12.13 -4.39
C TYR A 359 16.61 -12.84 -5.55
N LEU A 360 16.07 -12.71 -6.76
CA LEU A 360 16.66 -13.26 -7.99
C LEU A 360 18.07 -12.72 -8.27
N SER A 361 18.32 -11.44 -7.95
CA SER A 361 19.66 -10.85 -8.10
C SER A 361 20.67 -11.48 -7.15
N HIS A 362 20.27 -11.80 -5.91
CA HIS A 362 21.13 -12.48 -4.94
C HIS A 362 21.41 -13.94 -5.32
N SER A 363 20.47 -14.62 -5.96
CA SER A 363 20.63 -16.02 -6.42
C SER A 363 21.15 -16.16 -7.85
N ASN A 364 21.40 -15.05 -8.56
CA ASN A 364 21.77 -15.02 -9.98
C ASN A 364 20.80 -15.81 -10.88
N GLN A 365 19.49 -15.63 -10.65
CA GLN A 365 18.41 -16.31 -11.37
C GLN A 365 17.57 -15.37 -12.22
N HIS A 366 16.81 -15.96 -13.14
CA HIS A 366 15.82 -15.31 -13.98
C HIS A 366 14.51 -16.09 -13.94
N VAL A 367 13.40 -15.41 -14.27
CA VAL A 367 12.08 -16.05 -14.36
C VAL A 367 11.86 -16.53 -15.80
N PRO A 368 11.57 -17.83 -16.03
CA PRO A 368 11.15 -18.30 -17.34
C PRO A 368 9.66 -17.99 -17.59
N CYS A 369 9.35 -17.22 -18.63
CA CYS A 369 7.98 -16.82 -18.99
C CYS A 369 7.67 -17.28 -20.43
N GLY A 370 7.67 -18.60 -20.66
CA GLY A 370 7.50 -19.19 -21.98
C GLY A 370 8.67 -18.86 -22.92
N SER A 371 8.39 -18.19 -24.04
CA SER A 371 9.43 -17.69 -24.98
C SER A 371 10.18 -16.47 -24.47
N HIS A 372 9.74 -15.89 -23.34
CA HIS A 372 10.36 -14.73 -22.70
C HIS A 372 11.09 -15.13 -21.41
N SER A 373 11.99 -14.28 -20.96
CA SER A 373 12.57 -14.39 -19.62
C SER A 373 12.53 -13.04 -18.91
N ALA A 374 12.10 -13.05 -17.66
CA ALA A 374 12.12 -11.86 -16.82
C ALA A 374 13.41 -11.81 -16.01
N SER A 375 14.29 -10.89 -16.39
CA SER A 375 15.51 -10.60 -15.63
C SER A 375 15.21 -9.71 -14.42
N PRO A 376 16.05 -9.73 -13.37
CA PRO A 376 15.90 -8.81 -12.25
C PRO A 376 15.88 -7.34 -12.67
N SER A 377 16.64 -6.97 -13.70
CA SER A 377 16.63 -5.61 -14.23
C SER A 377 15.27 -5.27 -14.85
N LEU A 378 14.69 -6.16 -15.67
CA LEU A 378 13.34 -5.97 -16.23
C LEU A 378 12.30 -5.72 -15.13
N LEU A 379 12.30 -6.52 -14.06
CA LEU A 379 11.36 -6.34 -12.94
C LEU A 379 11.53 -4.98 -12.25
N ARG A 380 12.77 -4.51 -12.08
CA ARG A 380 13.05 -3.16 -11.55
C ARG A 380 12.52 -2.08 -12.49
N ARG A 381 12.63 -2.24 -13.82
CA ARG A 381 12.10 -1.26 -14.78
C ARG A 381 10.59 -1.16 -14.71
N ILE A 382 9.90 -2.30 -14.60
CA ILE A 382 8.44 -2.31 -14.47
C ILE A 382 8.04 -1.64 -13.16
N ALA A 383 8.63 -2.02 -12.02
CA ALA A 383 8.34 -1.35 -10.75
C ALA A 383 8.65 0.16 -10.79
N LYS A 384 9.74 0.55 -11.47
CA LYS A 384 10.11 1.95 -11.66
C LYS A 384 9.08 2.71 -12.50
N SER A 385 8.61 2.14 -13.61
CA SER A 385 7.63 2.81 -14.46
C SER A 385 6.32 3.09 -13.72
N GLN A 386 5.92 2.20 -12.80
CA GLN A 386 4.74 2.42 -11.97
C GLN A 386 4.91 3.57 -10.97
N VAL A 387 6.06 3.66 -10.29
CA VAL A 387 6.31 4.80 -9.40
C VAL A 387 6.56 6.10 -10.15
N ASP A 388 7.17 6.06 -11.33
CA ASP A 388 7.30 7.22 -12.21
C ASP A 388 5.93 7.72 -12.66
N TYR A 389 5.02 6.81 -13.03
CA TYR A 389 3.64 7.13 -13.35
C TYR A 389 2.95 7.82 -12.17
N ILE A 390 3.10 7.31 -10.94
CA ILE A 390 2.57 7.95 -9.72
C ILE A 390 3.16 9.35 -9.53
N LEU A 391 4.42 9.57 -9.86
CA LEU A 391 5.11 10.84 -9.64
C LEU A 391 4.95 11.86 -10.77
N GLY A 392 4.40 11.46 -11.93
CA GLY A 392 3.98 12.40 -12.97
C GLY A 392 4.21 11.95 -14.41
N ASP A 393 4.87 10.80 -14.63
CA ASP A 393 5.14 10.26 -15.98
C ASP A 393 3.92 9.51 -16.51
N ASN A 394 2.83 10.26 -16.67
CA ASN A 394 1.54 9.77 -17.11
C ASN A 394 0.89 10.76 -18.09
N PRO A 395 -0.18 10.35 -18.82
CA PRO A 395 -0.84 11.20 -19.81
C PRO A 395 -1.33 12.56 -19.26
N MET A 396 -1.63 12.65 -17.96
CA MET A 396 -2.09 13.88 -17.32
C MET A 396 -0.96 14.83 -16.89
N ARG A 397 0.30 14.38 -16.97
CA ARG A 397 1.51 15.08 -16.49
C ARG A 397 1.32 15.61 -15.07
N MET A 398 0.77 14.75 -14.21
CA MET A 398 0.31 15.09 -12.87
C MET A 398 0.77 14.03 -11.89
N SER A 399 1.41 14.43 -10.79
CA SER A 399 1.66 13.48 -9.71
C SER A 399 0.33 13.06 -9.08
N TYR A 400 0.19 11.81 -8.68
CA TYR A 400 -0.89 11.31 -7.83
C TYR A 400 -0.51 11.32 -6.34
N MET A 401 0.69 11.82 -6.00
CA MET A 401 1.12 12.08 -4.63
C MET A 401 0.91 13.55 -4.28
N VAL A 402 0.12 13.80 -3.23
CA VAL A 402 -0.16 15.14 -2.73
C VAL A 402 1.13 15.85 -2.30
N GLY A 403 1.38 17.04 -2.84
CA GLY A 403 2.55 17.86 -2.54
C GLY A 403 3.84 17.46 -3.25
N TYR A 404 3.80 16.56 -4.24
CA TYR A 404 4.95 16.20 -5.09
C TYR A 404 4.81 16.78 -6.50
N GLY A 405 5.91 17.34 -7.03
CA GLY A 405 5.89 18.02 -8.34
C GLY A 405 5.08 19.32 -8.34
N SER A 406 4.85 19.88 -9.54
CA SER A 406 4.14 21.14 -9.73
C SER A 406 2.62 20.99 -9.89
N LYS A 407 2.13 19.77 -10.15
CA LYS A 407 0.71 19.45 -10.36
C LYS A 407 0.38 18.14 -9.65
N TYR A 408 -0.50 18.21 -8.65
CA TYR A 408 -0.92 17.08 -7.79
C TYR A 408 -2.36 17.27 -7.29
N PRO A 409 -3.03 16.22 -6.74
CA PRO A 409 -4.40 16.32 -6.26
C PRO A 409 -4.56 17.37 -5.18
N MET A 410 -5.56 18.24 -5.31
CA MET A 410 -5.85 19.30 -4.35
C MET A 410 -7.13 19.02 -3.56
N ARG A 411 -7.97 18.09 -4.02
CA ARG A 411 -9.32 17.84 -3.46
C ARG A 411 -9.51 16.36 -3.11
N ILE A 412 -8.61 15.82 -2.30
CA ILE A 412 -8.64 14.42 -1.87
C ILE A 412 -9.81 14.14 -0.90
N HIS A 413 -10.37 12.94 -0.96
CA HIS A 413 -11.39 12.43 -0.04
C HIS A 413 -10.78 12.16 1.34
N HIS A 414 -10.61 13.21 2.15
CA HIS A 414 -9.99 13.08 3.46
C HIS A 414 -10.51 14.15 4.43
N ARG A 415 -11.16 13.73 5.52
CA ARG A 415 -11.84 14.61 6.48
C ARG A 415 -10.89 15.64 7.10
N ALA A 416 -9.83 15.19 7.77
CA ALA A 416 -8.89 16.09 8.45
C ALA A 416 -8.11 17.01 7.49
N SER A 417 -8.03 16.65 6.21
CA SER A 417 -7.37 17.47 5.18
C SER A 417 -8.32 18.54 4.64
N SER A 418 -9.60 18.18 4.45
CA SER A 418 -10.62 19.03 3.84
C SER A 418 -11.27 20.04 4.81
N ILE A 419 -11.22 19.78 6.11
CA ILE A 419 -11.79 20.67 7.15
C ILE A 419 -10.66 21.50 7.79
N PRO A 420 -10.82 22.82 8.01
CA PRO A 420 -9.79 23.65 8.67
C PRO A 420 -9.35 23.06 10.01
N SER A 421 -8.05 22.99 10.28
CA SER A 421 -7.52 22.42 11.53
C SER A 421 -8.05 23.13 12.77
N VAL A 422 -7.95 22.50 13.95
CA VAL A 422 -8.32 23.12 15.23
C VAL A 422 -7.53 24.42 15.45
N GLY A 423 -6.26 24.47 15.06
CA GLY A 423 -5.46 25.69 15.11
C GLY A 423 -6.01 26.84 14.24
N ALA A 424 -6.57 26.54 13.07
CA ALA A 424 -7.15 27.54 12.16
C ALA A 424 -8.61 27.89 12.50
N HIS A 425 -9.36 26.96 13.09
CA HIS A 425 -10.75 27.13 13.49
C HIS A 425 -10.99 26.42 14.84
N PRO A 426 -10.75 27.09 15.98
CA PRO A 426 -10.79 26.45 17.29
C PRO A 426 -12.17 25.96 17.75
N ALA A 427 -13.25 26.57 17.24
CA ALA A 427 -14.60 26.14 17.57
C ALA A 427 -14.89 24.75 16.96
N HIS A 428 -15.65 23.94 17.70
CA HIS A 428 -16.08 22.60 17.31
C HIS A 428 -16.87 22.61 15.99
N ILE A 429 -16.59 21.62 15.13
CA ILE A 429 -17.30 21.40 13.87
C ILE A 429 -17.97 20.02 13.96
N GLY A 430 -19.25 20.00 14.36
CA GLY A 430 -20.00 18.76 14.51
C GLY A 430 -20.28 18.02 13.20
N CYS A 431 -20.66 16.74 13.32
CA CYS A 431 -20.87 15.77 12.26
C CYS A 431 -21.44 16.31 10.93
N LYS A 432 -22.58 17.01 10.95
CA LYS A 432 -23.24 17.51 9.73
C LYS A 432 -22.75 18.89 9.27
N ALA A 433 -22.10 19.65 10.15
CA ALA A 433 -21.59 20.98 9.83
C ALA A 433 -20.43 20.93 8.83
N GLY A 434 -19.70 19.80 8.76
CA GLY A 434 -18.60 19.66 7.82
C GLY A 434 -18.98 19.26 6.39
N SER A 435 -20.25 18.96 6.11
CA SER A 435 -20.75 18.70 4.74
C SER A 435 -20.43 19.84 3.77
N LYS A 436 -20.35 21.10 4.25
CA LYS A 436 -19.95 22.26 3.45
C LYS A 436 -18.49 22.17 2.97
N TYR A 437 -17.61 21.53 3.75
CA TYR A 437 -16.21 21.31 3.36
C TYR A 437 -16.10 20.12 2.40
N TYR A 438 -16.88 19.06 2.64
CA TYR A 438 -16.97 17.92 1.73
C TYR A 438 -17.37 18.35 0.31
N LEU A 439 -18.44 19.15 0.18
CA LEU A 439 -18.97 19.62 -1.09
C LEU A 439 -18.23 20.84 -1.67
N SER A 440 -17.25 21.38 -0.95
CA SER A 440 -16.54 22.59 -1.37
C SER A 440 -15.77 22.36 -2.68
N PRO A 441 -15.88 23.26 -3.67
CA PRO A 441 -15.08 23.17 -4.89
C PRO A 441 -13.62 23.55 -4.66
N ASN A 442 -13.30 24.16 -3.51
CA ASN A 442 -11.96 24.62 -3.16
C ASN A 442 -11.03 23.46 -2.81
N PRO A 443 -9.71 23.65 -2.97
CA PRO A 443 -8.69 22.75 -2.41
C PRO A 443 -8.90 22.46 -0.92
N ASN A 444 -8.41 21.30 -0.49
CA ASN A 444 -8.31 20.96 0.92
C ASN A 444 -7.40 21.99 1.63
N PRO A 445 -7.84 22.63 2.74
CA PRO A 445 -7.07 23.67 3.43
C PRO A 445 -5.81 23.12 4.10
N ASN A 446 -5.80 21.86 4.50
CA ASN A 446 -4.62 21.21 5.06
C ASN A 446 -4.03 20.22 4.05
N LEU A 447 -2.84 20.52 3.53
CA LEU A 447 -2.18 19.63 2.58
C LEU A 447 -1.69 18.35 3.30
N LEU A 448 -2.30 17.21 2.95
CA LEU A 448 -1.85 15.89 3.43
C LEU A 448 -0.68 15.41 2.58
N VAL A 449 0.48 16.02 2.81
CA VAL A 449 1.70 15.76 2.05
C VAL A 449 2.04 14.28 2.05
N GLY A 450 2.27 13.73 0.85
CA GLY A 450 2.65 12.35 0.63
C GLY A 450 1.51 11.37 0.44
N ALA A 451 0.25 11.77 0.66
CA ALA A 451 -0.89 10.92 0.35
C ALA A 451 -0.91 10.54 -1.12
N VAL A 452 -0.95 9.25 -1.43
CA VAL A 452 -1.21 8.75 -2.78
C VAL A 452 -2.67 8.34 -2.86
N VAL A 453 -3.40 8.98 -3.76
CA VAL A 453 -4.85 8.76 -3.95
C VAL A 453 -5.12 7.47 -4.72
N GLY A 454 -6.37 6.99 -4.73
CA GLY A 454 -6.81 5.82 -5.49
C GLY A 454 -6.46 5.81 -6.99
N GLY A 455 -6.26 6.99 -7.60
CA GLY A 455 -5.64 7.17 -8.91
C GLY A 455 -6.62 7.30 -10.09
N PRO A 456 -6.10 7.29 -11.34
CA PRO A 456 -6.93 7.41 -12.53
C PRO A 456 -7.73 6.14 -12.80
N ASN A 457 -8.75 6.24 -13.65
CA ASN A 457 -9.44 5.08 -14.19
C ASN A 457 -8.62 4.42 -15.31
N LEU A 458 -9.15 3.35 -15.92
CA LEU A 458 -8.45 2.57 -16.96
C LEU A 458 -8.06 3.41 -18.20
N SER A 459 -8.72 4.53 -18.44
CA SER A 459 -8.42 5.47 -19.53
C SER A 459 -7.46 6.58 -19.13
N ASP A 460 -6.74 6.43 -18.02
CA ASP A 460 -5.81 7.41 -17.44
C ASP A 460 -6.49 8.73 -16.99
N ALA A 461 -7.81 8.75 -16.84
CA ALA A 461 -8.55 9.96 -16.46
C ALA A 461 -8.72 10.07 -14.93
N PHE A 462 -8.43 11.27 -14.39
CA PHE A 462 -8.55 11.59 -12.98
C PHE A 462 -9.24 12.96 -12.77
N PRO A 463 -10.37 13.03 -12.05
CA PRO A 463 -11.15 14.27 -11.92
C PRO A 463 -10.67 15.23 -10.82
N ASP A 464 -9.73 14.82 -9.97
CA ASP A 464 -9.35 15.51 -8.71
C ASP A 464 -10.58 15.98 -7.93
N SER A 465 -11.46 15.05 -7.53
CA SER A 465 -12.77 15.39 -6.98
C SER A 465 -13.03 14.64 -5.67
N ARG A 466 -13.26 15.38 -4.59
CA ARG A 466 -13.44 14.85 -3.23
C ARG A 466 -14.59 13.82 -3.12
N PRO A 467 -15.74 13.99 -3.81
CA PRO A 467 -16.79 12.98 -3.79
C PRO A 467 -16.48 11.70 -4.58
N VAL A 468 -15.48 11.71 -5.47
CA VAL A 468 -15.09 10.52 -6.27
C VAL A 468 -14.06 9.72 -5.49
N PHE A 469 -14.47 9.18 -4.35
CA PHE A 469 -13.59 8.55 -3.36
C PHE A 469 -12.78 7.38 -3.94
N GLN A 470 -13.32 6.62 -4.89
CA GLN A 470 -12.60 5.52 -5.55
C GLN A 470 -11.30 5.98 -6.24
N GLN A 471 -11.21 7.27 -6.59
CA GLN A 471 -10.04 7.86 -7.23
C GLN A 471 -9.29 8.80 -6.29
N SER A 472 -9.99 9.55 -5.42
CA SER A 472 -9.42 10.65 -4.65
C SER A 472 -9.12 10.32 -3.18
N GLU A 473 -9.50 9.14 -2.70
CA GLU A 473 -9.20 8.69 -1.34
C GLU A 473 -7.80 8.07 -1.24
N PRO A 474 -6.94 8.53 -0.33
CA PRO A 474 -5.74 7.81 0.06
C PRO A 474 -6.04 6.81 1.19
N THR A 475 -5.29 5.71 1.26
CA THR A 475 -5.37 4.74 2.35
C THR A 475 -3.98 4.39 2.86
N THR A 476 -3.88 3.90 4.11
CA THR A 476 -2.59 3.56 4.69
C THR A 476 -1.81 2.50 3.91
N TYR A 477 -2.52 1.51 3.37
CA TYR A 477 -1.92 0.40 2.65
C TYR A 477 -1.52 0.72 1.19
N ILE A 478 -2.04 1.78 0.56
CA ILE A 478 -1.51 2.30 -0.71
C ILE A 478 -0.10 2.86 -0.49
N ASN A 479 0.07 3.58 0.62
CA ASN A 479 1.31 4.29 0.91
C ASN A 479 2.41 3.39 1.51
N ALA A 480 2.05 2.32 2.23
CA ALA A 480 3.02 1.43 2.90
C ALA A 480 4.09 0.83 1.97
N PRO A 481 3.75 0.18 0.84
CA PRO A 481 4.74 -0.39 -0.08
C PRO A 481 5.62 0.65 -0.76
N LEU A 482 5.12 1.88 -0.93
CA LEU A 482 5.87 2.97 -1.55
C LEU A 482 7.12 3.38 -0.75
N VAL A 483 7.11 3.19 0.57
CA VAL A 483 8.27 3.48 1.43
C VAL A 483 9.48 2.64 1.00
N GLY A 484 9.29 1.35 0.72
CA GLY A 484 10.36 0.48 0.22
C GLY A 484 10.77 0.80 -1.22
N LEU A 485 9.79 1.04 -2.09
CA LEU A 485 10.02 1.37 -3.50
C LEU A 485 10.85 2.65 -3.67
N PHE A 486 10.42 3.75 -3.03
CA PHE A 486 11.14 5.02 -3.12
C PHE A 486 12.53 4.94 -2.48
N ALA A 487 12.68 4.22 -1.35
CA ALA A 487 13.99 4.00 -0.75
C ALA A 487 14.95 3.30 -1.73
N PHE A 488 14.50 2.23 -2.39
CA PHE A 488 15.33 1.53 -3.36
C PHE A 488 15.76 2.43 -4.52
N PHE A 489 14.82 3.12 -5.17
CA PHE A 489 15.12 3.96 -6.33
C PHE A 489 15.89 5.24 -6.00
N TRP A 490 15.76 5.75 -4.77
CA TRP A 490 16.59 6.84 -4.27
C TRP A 490 18.06 6.42 -4.16
N ALA A 491 18.35 5.26 -3.56
CA ALA A 491 19.71 4.76 -3.41
C ALA A 491 20.32 4.20 -4.70
N HIS A 492 19.49 3.74 -5.65
CA HIS A 492 19.95 3.07 -6.89
C HIS A 492 19.40 3.74 -8.14
N PRO A 493 19.66 5.04 -8.34
CA PRO A 493 18.87 5.79 -9.29
C PRO A 493 19.26 5.43 -10.75
N GLY A 494 20.39 4.75 -10.96
CA GLY A 494 20.88 4.26 -12.26
C GLY A 494 20.78 2.73 -12.48
N ASN A 495 20.34 1.95 -11.49
CA ASN A 495 20.20 0.49 -11.66
C ASN A 495 18.77 0.15 -12.12
N VAL A 496 18.58 0.25 -13.43
CA VAL A 496 17.34 -0.05 -14.18
C VAL A 496 17.65 -1.09 -15.23
#